data_AF-A0A0C2ZZ06-F1
#
_entry.id   AF-A0A0C2ZZ06-F1
#
_cell.length_a   1.000
_cell.length_b   1.000
_cell.length_c   1.000
_cell.angle_alpha   90.00
_cell.angle_beta   90.00
_cell.angle_gamma   90.00
#
_symmetry.space_group_name_H-M   'P 1'
#
loop_
_entity.id
_entity.type
_entity.pdbx_description
1 polymer ?
#
loop_
_entity_poly.entity_id
_entity_poly.type
_entity_poly.pdbx_seq_one_letter_code
_entity_poly.pdbx_strand_id
1 'polypeptide(L)'
;VPSKMVRAIAAFMEFCYIVRQSTLDEADLIAMDKALKSFEAEHTIFEEVQIRPNGISIPQIHALQHYQQLVQQFGAPNGLCTSITESKHIEAVKKPWRRSNRHEALGQMLVTNQRLDNLAHFRANQFARGE
;
A
#
# COMPACT_ATOMS: atom_id res chain seq x y z
N VAL A 1 26.92 -7.83 7.47
CA VAL A 1 25.95 -8.06 6.38
C VAL A 1 26.69 -7.92 5.05
N PRO A 2 26.56 -8.85 4.08
CA PRO A 2 27.20 -8.74 2.78
C PRO A 2 26.80 -7.45 2.05
N SER A 3 27.74 -6.78 1.37
CA SER A 3 27.47 -5.51 0.67
C SER A 3 26.40 -5.64 -0.42
N LYS A 4 26.41 -6.73 -1.20
CA LYS A 4 25.36 -7.07 -2.17
C LYS A 4 23.95 -7.07 -1.54
N MET A 5 23.82 -7.64 -0.34
CA MET A 5 22.53 -7.74 0.36
C MET A 5 21.98 -6.35 0.73
N VAL A 6 22.85 -5.46 1.21
CA VAL A 6 22.47 -4.07 1.49
C VAL A 6 22.05 -3.36 0.21
N ARG A 7 22.78 -3.55 -0.89
CA ARG A 7 22.46 -2.95 -2.19
C ARG A 7 21.14 -3.46 -2.77
N ALA A 8 20.86 -4.77 -2.67
CA ALA A 8 19.59 -5.34 -3.09
C ALA A 8 18.42 -4.72 -2.31
N ILE A 9 18.51 -4.67 -0.98
CA ILE A 9 17.44 -4.07 -0.15
C ILE A 9 17.30 -2.58 -0.47
N ALA A 10 18.40 -1.84 -0.63
CA ALA A 10 18.36 -0.42 -0.99
C ALA A 10 17.67 -0.19 -2.34
N ALA A 11 18.02 -0.97 -3.37
CA ALA A 11 17.40 -0.89 -4.69
C ALA A 11 15.90 -1.23 -4.66
N PHE A 12 15.51 -2.24 -3.88
CA PHE A 12 14.10 -2.58 -3.67
C PHE A 12 13.33 -1.46 -2.97
N MET A 13 13.92 -0.85 -1.95
CA MET A 13 13.33 0.28 -1.23
C MET A 13 13.19 1.49 -2.14
N GLU A 14 14.21 1.80 -2.95
CA GLU A 14 14.18 2.87 -3.95
C GLU A 14 13.01 2.69 -4.92
N PHE A 15 12.86 1.49 -5.50
CA PHE A 15 11.73 1.14 -6.34
C PHE A 15 10.39 1.40 -5.62
N CYS A 16 10.27 0.92 -4.38
CA CYS A 16 9.07 1.08 -3.58
C CYS A 16 8.76 2.56 -3.26
N TYR A 17 9.77 3.40 -3.06
CA TYR A 17 9.59 4.83 -2.84
C TYR A 17 9.09 5.54 -4.10
N ILE A 18 9.66 5.22 -5.27
CA ILE A 18 9.23 5.80 -6.55
C ILE A 18 7.78 5.41 -6.85
N VAL A 19 7.45 4.12 -6.80
CA VAL A 19 6.09 3.60 -7.06
C VAL A 19 5.03 4.25 -6.18
N ARG A 20 5.39 4.67 -4.95
CA ARG A 20 4.49 5.31 -3.99
C ARG A 20 4.36 6.82 -4.17
N GLN A 21 4.86 7.41 -5.24
CA GLN A 21 4.59 8.81 -5.54
C GLN A 21 3.14 9.00 -6.03
N SER A 22 2.55 10.16 -5.71
CA SER A 22 1.18 10.51 -6.12
C SER A 22 1.06 10.76 -7.62
N THR A 23 2.16 11.12 -8.25
CA THR A 23 2.31 11.42 -9.67
C THR A 23 3.64 10.81 -10.11
N LEU A 24 3.68 10.30 -11.33
CA LEU A 24 4.88 9.71 -11.92
C LEU A 24 5.08 10.31 -13.30
N ASP A 25 6.25 10.87 -13.55
CA ASP A 25 6.65 11.34 -14.86
C ASP A 25 7.57 10.33 -15.58
N GLU A 26 8.02 10.67 -16.78
CA GLU A 26 8.90 9.81 -17.56
C GLU A 26 10.26 9.55 -16.88
N ALA A 27 10.80 10.55 -16.17
CA ALA A 27 12.05 10.40 -15.43
C ALA A 27 11.88 9.45 -14.24
N ASP A 28 10.74 9.52 -13.54
CA ASP A 28 10.40 8.57 -12.47
C ASP A 28 10.28 7.14 -13.01
N LEU A 29 9.65 6.94 -14.17
CA LEU A 29 9.55 5.62 -14.80
C LEU A 29 10.93 5.04 -15.14
N ILE A 30 11.83 5.87 -15.66
CA ILE A 30 13.22 5.47 -15.94
C ILE A 30 13.96 5.12 -14.64
N ALA A 31 13.79 5.94 -13.60
CA ALA A 31 14.39 5.69 -12.29
C ALA A 31 13.86 4.39 -11.65
N MET A 32 12.57 4.13 -11.78
CA MET A 32 11.91 2.92 -11.30
C MET A 32 12.46 1.66 -11.98
N ASP A 33 12.57 1.66 -13.32
CA ASP A 33 13.15 0.54 -14.07
C ASP A 33 14.62 0.32 -13.70
N LYS A 34 15.39 1.40 -13.54
CA LYS A 34 16.78 1.34 -13.07
C LYS A 34 16.88 0.72 -11.67
N ALA A 35 16.00 1.11 -10.75
CA ALA A 35 15.96 0.54 -9.40
C ALA A 35 15.60 -0.95 -9.43
N LEU A 36 14.64 -1.35 -10.27
CA LEU A 36 14.28 -2.76 -10.44
C LEU A 36 15.44 -3.60 -10.99
N LYS A 37 16.10 -3.14 -12.05
CA LYS A 37 17.29 -3.80 -12.61
C LYS A 37 18.42 -3.92 -11.61
N SER A 38 18.62 -2.88 -10.78
CA SER A 38 19.62 -2.91 -9.71
C SER A 38 19.27 -3.94 -8.63
N PHE A 39 17.98 -4.07 -8.29
CA PHE A 39 17.52 -5.11 -7.38
C PHE A 39 17.70 -6.52 -7.97
N GLU A 40 17.32 -6.74 -9.23
CA GLU A 40 17.47 -8.02 -9.92
C GLU A 40 18.93 -8.47 -10.01
N ALA A 41 19.86 -7.55 -10.27
CA ALA A 41 21.28 -7.86 -10.33
C ALA A 41 21.88 -8.23 -8.96
N GLU A 42 21.38 -7.64 -7.88
CA GLU A 42 21.97 -7.80 -6.55
C GLU A 42 21.26 -8.87 -5.69
N HIS A 43 20.01 -9.24 -6.01
CA HIS A 43 19.23 -10.17 -5.18
C HIS A 43 19.76 -11.60 -5.19
N THR A 44 20.63 -11.96 -6.15
CA THR A 44 21.21 -13.32 -6.24
C THR A 44 21.98 -13.68 -4.96
N ILE A 45 22.45 -12.68 -4.19
CA ILE A 45 23.10 -12.88 -2.91
C ILE A 45 22.24 -13.68 -1.91
N PHE A 46 20.91 -13.58 -1.98
CA PHE A 46 20.03 -14.34 -1.10
C PHE A 46 20.04 -15.84 -1.44
N GLU A 47 20.34 -16.19 -2.68
CA GLU A 47 20.55 -17.57 -3.14
C GLU A 47 21.96 -18.03 -2.78
N GLU A 48 22.98 -17.20 -3.06
CA GLU A 48 24.40 -17.46 -2.77
C GLU A 48 24.62 -17.78 -1.28
N VAL A 49 23.96 -17.04 -0.38
CA VAL A 49 24.08 -17.21 1.09
C VAL A 49 23.12 -18.29 1.64
N GLN A 50 22.42 -19.03 0.76
CA GLN A 50 21.49 -20.11 1.13
C GLN A 50 20.30 -19.66 1.99
N ILE A 51 19.99 -18.37 2.03
CA ILE A 51 18.78 -17.83 2.68
C ILE A 51 17.55 -18.26 1.88
N ARG A 52 17.67 -18.26 0.54
CA ARG A 52 16.63 -18.73 -0.37
C ARG A 52 17.24 -19.54 -1.52
N PRO A 53 17.57 -20.82 -1.29
CA PRO A 53 18.33 -21.62 -2.25
C PRO A 53 17.56 -21.94 -3.55
N ASN A 54 16.22 -21.94 -3.50
CA ASN A 54 15.37 -22.22 -4.67
C ASN A 54 14.97 -20.94 -5.43
N GLY A 55 15.72 -19.86 -5.22
CA GLY A 55 15.52 -18.57 -5.85
C GLY A 55 14.32 -17.75 -5.37
N ILE A 56 14.25 -16.52 -5.87
CA ILE A 56 13.28 -15.52 -5.41
C ILE A 56 11.99 -15.56 -6.24
N SER A 57 11.23 -16.66 -6.13
CA SER A 57 9.90 -16.78 -6.72
C SER A 57 8.80 -16.35 -5.73
N ILE A 58 8.79 -15.07 -5.31
CA ILE A 58 7.67 -14.48 -4.55
C ILE A 58 6.78 -13.74 -5.55
N PRO A 59 5.46 -14.03 -5.61
CA PRO A 59 4.54 -13.35 -6.53
C PRO A 59 4.59 -11.82 -6.44
N GLN A 60 4.72 -11.25 -5.23
CA GLN A 60 4.84 -9.82 -5.02
C GLN A 60 6.13 -9.22 -5.61
N ILE A 61 7.22 -9.99 -5.63
CA ILE A 61 8.49 -9.57 -6.23
C ILE A 61 8.43 -9.70 -7.75
N HIS A 62 7.83 -10.78 -8.25
CA HIS A 62 7.59 -10.94 -9.69
C HIS A 62 6.71 -9.82 -10.24
N ALA A 63 5.71 -9.36 -9.48
CA ALA A 63 4.82 -8.28 -9.89
C ALA A 63 5.54 -6.95 -10.17
N LEU A 64 6.74 -6.72 -9.61
CA LEU A 64 7.49 -5.46 -9.77
C LEU A 64 7.75 -5.12 -11.25
N GLN A 65 8.01 -6.14 -12.09
CA GLN A 65 8.28 -5.95 -13.52
C GLN A 65 7.09 -5.39 -14.30
N HIS A 66 5.86 -5.50 -13.78
CA HIS A 66 4.65 -5.03 -14.44
C HIS A 66 4.31 -3.58 -14.08
N TYR A 67 4.95 -2.99 -13.06
CA TYR A 67 4.56 -1.66 -12.58
C TYR A 67 4.71 -0.57 -13.63
N GLN A 68 5.77 -0.58 -14.43
CA GLN A 68 5.94 0.45 -15.47
C GLN A 68 4.77 0.44 -16.47
N GLN A 69 4.43 -0.73 -16.99
CA GLN A 69 3.29 -0.89 -17.90
C GLN A 69 1.97 -0.50 -17.22
N LEU A 70 1.75 -0.94 -15.98
CA LEU A 70 0.54 -0.63 -15.23
C LEU A 70 0.40 0.88 -14.96
N VAL A 71 1.50 1.56 -14.61
CA VAL A 71 1.50 3.01 -14.40
C VAL A 71 1.17 3.75 -15.70
N GLN A 72 1.72 3.32 -16.83
CA GLN A 72 1.41 3.93 -18.13
C GLN A 72 -0.06 3.72 -18.54
N GLN A 73 -0.65 2.57 -18.20
CA GLN A 73 -2.03 2.24 -18.56
C GLN A 73 -3.07 2.83 -17.60
N PHE A 74 -2.76 2.93 -16.31
CA PHE A 74 -3.74 3.22 -15.26
C PHE A 74 -3.37 4.42 -14.36
N GLY A 75 -2.20 5.02 -14.56
CA GLY A 75 -1.67 6.11 -13.73
C GLY A 75 -1.00 5.61 -12.44
N ALA A 76 -0.67 6.55 -11.55
CA ALA A 76 0.03 6.25 -10.31
C ALA A 76 -0.80 5.33 -9.38
N PRO A 77 -0.19 4.31 -8.75
CA PRO A 77 -0.93 3.28 -8.03
C PRO A 77 -1.46 3.73 -6.66
N ASN A 78 -1.03 4.88 -6.16
CA ASN A 78 -1.44 5.42 -4.86
C ASN A 78 -2.96 5.54 -4.68
N GLY A 79 -3.71 5.78 -5.76
CA GLY A 79 -5.17 5.85 -5.72
C GLY A 79 -5.89 4.51 -5.58
N LEU A 80 -5.20 3.39 -5.81
CA LEU A 80 -5.77 2.04 -5.87
C LEU A 80 -5.24 1.12 -4.75
N CYS A 81 -4.47 1.66 -3.82
CA CYS A 81 -3.90 0.88 -2.73
C CYS A 81 -4.99 0.38 -1.77
N THR A 82 -4.90 -0.89 -1.36
CA THR A 82 -5.79 -1.48 -0.34
C THR A 82 -5.70 -0.79 1.01
N SER A 83 -4.69 0.06 1.26
CA SER A 83 -4.60 0.89 2.46
C SER A 83 -5.81 1.81 2.63
N ILE A 84 -6.39 2.31 1.53
CA ILE A 84 -7.58 3.19 1.56
C ILE A 84 -8.78 2.42 2.10
N THR A 85 -9.05 1.25 1.52
CA THR A 85 -10.21 0.42 1.92
C THR A 85 -10.00 -0.21 3.29
N GLU A 86 -8.77 -0.63 3.63
CA GLU A 86 -8.45 -1.19 4.95
C GLU A 86 -8.54 -0.13 6.05
N SER A 87 -8.13 1.11 5.79
CA SER A 87 -8.34 2.24 6.70
C SER A 87 -9.83 2.45 6.97
N LYS A 88 -10.65 2.49 5.92
CA LYS A 88 -12.11 2.61 6.09
C LYS A 88 -12.72 1.39 6.78
N HIS A 89 -12.20 0.19 6.54
CA HIS A 89 -12.62 -1.05 7.21
C HIS A 89 -12.34 -1.02 8.72
N ILE A 90 -11.26 -0.39 9.18
CA ILE A 90 -11.02 -0.17 10.61
C ILE A 90 -12.18 0.65 11.23
N GLU A 91 -12.53 1.77 10.61
CA GLU A 91 -13.57 2.68 11.11
C GLU A 91 -14.98 2.12 10.98
N ALA A 92 -15.32 1.52 9.83
CA ALA A 92 -16.67 1.06 9.53
C ALA A 92 -16.99 -0.35 10.05
N VAL A 93 -15.96 -1.16 10.33
CA VAL A 93 -16.13 -2.57 10.73
C VAL A 93 -15.45 -2.86 12.06
N LYS A 94 -14.11 -2.73 12.16
CA LYS A 94 -13.38 -3.19 13.36
C LYS A 94 -13.78 -2.43 14.62
N LYS A 95 -13.92 -1.11 14.55
CA LYS A 95 -14.33 -0.28 15.70
C LYS A 95 -15.80 -0.54 16.12
N PRO A 96 -16.80 -0.50 15.20
CA PRO A 96 -18.18 -0.85 15.53
C PRO A 96 -18.34 -2.26 16.07
N TRP A 97 -17.63 -3.25 15.50
CA TRP A 97 -17.60 -4.62 16.00
C TRP A 97 -17.16 -4.67 17.46
N ARG A 98 -16.06 -3.99 17.81
CA ARG A 98 -15.56 -3.91 19.20
C ARG A 98 -16.53 -3.22 20.15
N ARG A 99 -17.35 -2.28 19.66
CA ARG A 99 -18.37 -1.56 20.44
C ARG A 99 -19.67 -2.36 20.61
N SER A 100 -19.97 -3.25 19.67
CA SER A 100 -21.18 -4.09 19.72
C SER A 100 -21.10 -5.12 20.85
N ASN A 101 -22.25 -5.67 21.23
CA ASN A 101 -22.31 -6.81 22.14
C ASN A 101 -21.98 -8.17 21.45
N ARG A 102 -21.64 -8.14 20.15
CA ARG A 102 -21.29 -9.29 19.28
C ARG A 102 -22.43 -10.28 19.00
N HIS A 103 -23.64 -10.04 19.48
CA HIS A 103 -24.84 -10.83 19.16
C HIS A 103 -25.69 -10.05 18.16
N GLU A 104 -25.99 -10.62 16.98
CA GLU A 104 -26.66 -9.89 15.89
C GLU A 104 -25.96 -8.53 15.59
N ALA A 105 -24.62 -8.56 15.55
CA ALA A 105 -23.79 -7.36 15.59
C ALA A 105 -23.93 -6.48 14.34
N LEU A 106 -24.28 -7.05 13.18
CA LEU A 106 -24.35 -6.32 11.93
C LEU A 106 -25.31 -5.13 12.03
N GLY A 107 -26.51 -5.34 12.56
CA GLY A 107 -27.49 -4.26 12.77
C GLY A 107 -26.96 -3.17 13.70
N GLN A 108 -26.29 -3.56 14.80
CA GLN A 108 -25.68 -2.61 15.74
C GLN A 108 -24.55 -1.80 15.10
N MET A 109 -23.73 -2.44 14.26
CA MET A 109 -22.64 -1.80 13.54
C MET A 109 -23.16 -0.79 12.52
N LEU A 110 -24.20 -1.15 11.76
CA LEU A 110 -24.86 -0.25 10.81
C LEU A 110 -25.45 0.98 11.52
N VAL A 111 -26.17 0.78 12.62
CA VAL A 111 -26.72 1.89 13.44
C VAL A 111 -25.59 2.77 14.00
N THR A 112 -24.48 2.16 14.41
CA THR A 112 -23.31 2.90 14.92
C THR A 112 -22.69 3.76 13.82
N ASN A 113 -22.47 3.19 12.63
CA ASN A 113 -21.94 3.93 11.48
C ASN A 113 -22.85 5.10 11.11
N GLN A 114 -24.16 4.86 11.00
CA GLN A 114 -25.14 5.91 10.72
C GLN A 114 -25.07 7.07 11.73
N ARG A 115 -24.95 6.76 13.03
CA ARG A 115 -24.83 7.79 14.08
C ARG A 115 -23.53 8.59 13.94
N LEU A 116 -22.42 7.94 13.63
CA LEU A 116 -21.13 8.61 13.44
C LEU A 116 -21.16 9.51 12.19
N ASP A 117 -21.76 9.06 11.10
CA ASP A 117 -21.90 9.85 9.87
C ASP A 117 -22.80 11.08 10.11
N ASN A 118 -23.92 10.92 10.83
CA ASN A 118 -24.78 12.04 11.20
C ASN A 118 -24.05 13.08 12.06
N LEU A 119 -23.25 12.64 13.03
CA LEU A 119 -22.43 13.53 13.86
C LEU A 119 -21.35 14.24 13.06
N ALA A 120 -20.69 13.56 12.13
CA ALA A 120 -19.69 14.15 11.25
C ALA A 120 -20.31 15.22 10.35
N HIS A 121 -21.47 14.94 9.75
CA HIS A 121 -22.23 15.90 8.94
C HIS A 121 -22.67 17.12 9.75
N PHE A 122 -23.19 16.93 10.96
CA PHE A 122 -23.56 18.03 11.85
C PHE A 122 -22.35 18.94 12.17
N ARG A 123 -21.21 18.34 12.53
CA ARG A 123 -19.97 19.09 12.81
C ARG A 123 -19.50 19.89 11.61
N ALA A 124 -19.47 19.27 10.42
CA ALA A 124 -19.07 19.95 9.19
C ALA A 124 -19.96 21.18 8.89
N ASN A 125 -21.26 21.07 9.14
CA ASN A 125 -22.19 22.19 8.96
C ASN A 125 -21.98 23.32 9.97
N GLN A 126 -21.68 23.01 11.24
CA GLN A 126 -21.36 24.06 12.24
C GLN A 126 -20.07 24.80 11.85
N PHE A 127 -19.02 24.07 11.48
CA PHE A 127 -17.77 24.68 11.01
C PHE A 127 -17.96 25.56 9.77
N ALA A 128 -18.79 25.13 8.81
CA ALA A 128 -19.10 25.93 7.62
C ALA A 128 -19.86 27.23 7.93
N ARG A 129 -20.58 27.28 9.07
CA ARG A 129 -21.32 28.46 9.55
C ARG A 129 -20.47 29.40 10.41
N GLY A 130 -19.25 28.99 10.78
CA GLY A 130 -18.37 29.77 11.64
C GLY A 130 -18.72 29.72 13.14
N GLU A 131 -19.51 28.72 13.55
CA GLU A 131 -19.87 28.43 14.95
C GLU A 131 -18.97 27.36 15.58
#